data_AF-A0AAP5Z1H0-F1
#
_entry.id   AF-A0AAP5Z1H0-F1
#
_cell.length_a   1.000
_cell.length_b   1.000
_cell.length_c   1.000
_cell.angle_alpha   90.00
_cell.angle_beta   90.00
_cell.angle_gamma   90.00
#
_symmetry.space_group_name_H-M   'P 1'
#
loop_
_entity.id
_entity.type
_entity.pdbx_description
1 polymer ?
#
loop_
_entity_poly.entity_id
_entity_poly.type
_entity_poly.pdbx_seq_one_letter_code
_entity_poly.pdbx_strand_id
1 'polypeptide(L)'
;MKFVKIALIVAVVAIALFAAKQTGILEIITDIKSLQDWIASFGVWGYAVFVAAFVFACVFLLPGSAFTIVAGIVFGPIKGGVLALFSATLGAVAAFIVARFLLRNTIMKKFGD
;
A
#
# COMPACT_ATOMS: atom_id res chain seq x y z
N MET A 1 -8.86 -24.75 -3.10
CA MET A 1 -9.29 -23.34 -2.86
C MET A 1 -8.19 -22.42 -2.30
N LYS A 2 -7.29 -22.86 -1.40
CA LYS A 2 -6.20 -21.99 -0.88
C LYS A 2 -5.17 -21.63 -1.98
N PHE A 3 -4.79 -22.60 -2.81
CA PHE A 3 -3.90 -22.39 -3.97
C PHE A 3 -4.50 -21.47 -5.04
N VAL A 4 -5.81 -21.56 -5.31
CA VAL A 4 -6.49 -20.67 -6.27
C VAL A 4 -6.50 -19.23 -5.79
N LYS A 5 -6.69 -18.98 -4.48
CA LYS A 5 -6.62 -17.63 -3.90
C LYS A 5 -5.20 -17.06 -3.93
N ILE A 6 -4.18 -17.89 -3.65
CA ILE A 6 -2.77 -17.48 -3.73
C ILE A 6 -2.39 -17.18 -5.19
N ALA A 7 -2.80 -18.03 -6.13
CA ALA A 7 -2.60 -17.80 -7.57
C ALA A 7 -3.30 -16.52 -8.06
N LEU A 8 -4.50 -16.23 -7.54
CA LEU A 8 -5.20 -14.97 -7.82
C LEU A 8 -4.47 -13.75 -7.28
N ILE A 9 -3.95 -13.81 -6.05
CA ILE A 9 -3.15 -12.71 -5.47
C ILE A 9 -1.86 -12.51 -6.27
N VAL A 10 -1.16 -13.58 -6.63
CA VAL A 10 0.05 -13.52 -7.47
C VAL A 10 -0.26 -12.96 -8.86
N ALA A 11 -1.38 -13.35 -9.45
CA ALA A 11 -1.83 -12.80 -10.73
C ALA A 11 -2.18 -11.31 -10.63
N VAL A 12 -2.87 -10.88 -9.57
CA VAL A 12 -3.19 -9.46 -9.33
C VAL A 12 -1.92 -8.64 -9.11
N VAL A 13 -0.94 -9.16 -8.36
CA VAL A 13 0.37 -8.51 -8.17
C VAL A 13 1.13 -8.43 -9.49
N ALA A 14 1.13 -9.50 -10.30
CA ALA A 14 1.78 -9.51 -11.61
C ALA A 14 1.13 -8.52 -12.58
N ILE A 15 -0.21 -8.43 -12.58
CA ILE A 15 -0.96 -7.47 -13.39
C ILE A 15 -0.70 -6.04 -12.92
N ALA A 16 -0.62 -5.80 -11.61
CA ALA A 16 -0.28 -4.48 -11.06
C ALA A 16 1.15 -4.05 -11.46
N LEU A 17 2.11 -4.97 -11.44
CA LEU A 17 3.48 -4.72 -11.91
C LEU A 17 3.55 -4.46 -13.41
N PHE A 18 2.75 -5.20 -14.19
CA PHE A 18 2.67 -5.04 -15.64
C PHE A 18 1.99 -3.72 -16.03
N ALA A 19 0.92 -3.35 -15.34
CA ALA A 19 0.25 -2.06 -15.50
C ALA A 19 1.18 -0.90 -15.10
N ALA A 20 1.91 -1.02 -13.98
CA ALA A 20 2.89 -0.01 -13.55
C ALA A 20 4.02 0.23 -14.58
N LYS A 21 4.40 -0.81 -15.34
CA LYS A 21 5.32 -0.68 -16.48
C LYS A 21 4.69 0.07 -17.66
N GLN A 22 3.43 -0.21 -17.97
CA GLN A 22 2.71 0.40 -19.11
C GLN A 22 2.27 1.85 -18.84
N THR A 23 2.01 2.23 -17.59
CA THR A 23 1.51 3.57 -17.24
C THR A 23 2.60 4.65 -17.15
N GLY A 24 3.87 4.33 -17.42
CA GLY A 24 4.96 5.30 -17.31
C GLY A 24 5.25 5.75 -15.87
N ILE A 25 4.78 5.01 -14.85
CA ILE A 25 5.06 5.31 -13.43
C ILE A 25 6.57 5.32 -13.16
N LEU A 26 7.32 4.47 -13.89
CA LEU A 26 8.78 4.43 -13.83
C LEU A 26 9.41 5.74 -14.31
N GLU A 27 8.79 6.40 -15.30
CA GLU A 27 9.23 7.67 -15.87
C GLU A 27 8.99 8.85 -14.92
N ILE A 28 7.85 8.82 -14.21
CA ILE A 28 7.50 9.76 -13.14
C ILE A 28 8.41 9.61 -11.91
N ILE A 29 8.82 8.39 -11.58
CA ILE A 29 9.81 8.13 -10.51
C ILE A 29 11.21 8.61 -10.92
N THR A 30 11.56 8.55 -12.22
CA THR A 30 12.82 9.10 -12.72
C THR A 30 12.85 10.62 -12.78
N ASP A 31 11.72 11.30 -12.99
CA ASP A 31 11.63 12.76 -12.95
C ASP A 31 11.05 13.26 -11.62
N ILE A 32 11.88 13.15 -10.59
CA ILE A 32 11.61 13.46 -9.17
C ILE A 32 10.99 14.86 -8.99
N LYS A 33 11.33 15.81 -9.87
CA LYS A 33 10.96 17.23 -9.73
C LYS A 33 9.49 17.49 -10.08
N SER A 34 9.00 16.88 -11.15
CA SER A 34 7.59 16.96 -11.57
C SER A 34 6.65 16.31 -10.54
N LEU A 35 7.10 15.23 -9.90
CA LEU A 35 6.36 14.51 -8.85
C LEU A 35 6.26 15.35 -7.56
N GLN A 36 7.35 16.02 -7.18
CA GLN A 36 7.37 16.94 -6.05
C GLN A 36 6.45 18.15 -6.27
N ASP A 37 6.46 18.75 -7.46
CA ASP A 37 5.64 19.93 -7.76
C ASP A 37 4.14 19.61 -7.74
N TRP A 38 3.74 18.44 -8.25
CA TRP A 38 2.34 18.01 -8.22
C TRP A 38 1.84 17.78 -6.80
N ILE A 39 2.69 17.27 -5.90
CA ILE A 39 2.28 16.98 -4.52
C ILE A 39 2.44 18.17 -3.60
N ALA A 40 3.40 19.06 -3.89
CA ALA A 40 3.46 20.38 -3.26
C ALA A 40 2.15 21.16 -3.47
N SER A 41 1.44 20.94 -4.58
CA SER A 41 0.12 21.56 -4.84
C SER A 41 -0.99 21.14 -3.87
N PHE A 42 -0.87 19.97 -3.22
CA PHE A 42 -1.85 19.48 -2.25
C PHE A 42 -1.61 19.98 -0.81
N GLY A 43 -0.47 20.62 -0.54
CA GLY A 43 -0.15 21.19 0.77
C GLY A 43 -0.22 20.19 1.93
N VAL A 44 -0.74 20.62 3.09
CA VAL A 44 -0.74 19.84 4.34
C VAL A 44 -1.69 18.62 4.30
N TRP A 45 -2.69 18.62 3.40
CA TRP A 45 -3.62 17.49 3.27
C TRP A 45 -2.99 16.24 2.65
N GLY A 46 -1.86 16.39 1.94
CA GLY A 46 -1.14 15.28 1.33
C GLY A 46 -0.72 14.20 2.33
N TYR A 47 -0.36 14.59 3.56
CA TYR A 47 0.04 13.65 4.62
C TYR A 47 -1.11 12.73 5.04
N ALA A 48 -2.29 13.30 5.30
CA ALA A 48 -3.46 12.54 5.76
C ALA A 48 -3.96 11.58 4.67
N VAL A 49 -4.01 12.04 3.42
CA VAL A 49 -4.40 11.22 2.26
C VAL A 49 -3.42 10.07 2.05
N PHE A 50 -2.11 10.35 2.17
CA PHE A 50 -1.08 9.32 2.04
C PHE A 50 -1.22 8.24 3.13
N VAL A 51 -1.37 8.64 4.40
CA VAL A 51 -1.53 7.69 5.52
C VAL A 51 -2.76 6.82 5.29
N ALA A 52 -3.90 7.41 4.92
CA ALA A 52 -5.12 6.66 4.64
C ALA A 52 -4.91 5.67 3.48
N ALA A 53 -4.34 6.11 2.36
CA ALA A 53 -4.07 5.26 1.21
C ALA A 53 -3.13 4.10 1.54
N PHE A 54 -2.06 4.34 2.32
CA PHE A 54 -1.13 3.31 2.76
C PHE A 54 -1.82 2.30 3.67
N VAL A 55 -2.60 2.76 4.66
CA VAL A 55 -3.35 1.87 5.56
C VAL A 55 -4.30 0.97 4.76
N PHE A 56 -5.04 1.54 3.80
CA PHE A 56 -5.87 0.76 2.87
C PHE A 56 -5.03 -0.26 2.10
N ALA A 57 -3.90 0.15 1.52
CA ALA A 57 -3.00 -0.75 0.81
C ALA A 57 -2.52 -1.92 1.68
N CYS A 58 -2.18 -1.67 2.95
CA CYS A 58 -1.82 -2.71 3.91
C CYS A 58 -2.96 -3.70 4.19
N VAL A 59 -4.19 -3.21 4.39
CA VAL A 59 -5.36 -4.08 4.62
C VAL A 59 -5.64 -4.97 3.41
N PHE A 60 -5.41 -4.46 2.19
CA PHE A 60 -5.58 -5.20 0.93
C PHE A 60 -4.33 -5.99 0.49
N LEU A 61 -3.30 -6.09 1.34
CA LEU A 61 -2.05 -6.84 1.05
C LEU A 61 -1.31 -6.35 -0.20
N LEU A 62 -1.46 -5.07 -0.55
CA LEU A 62 -0.70 -4.43 -1.62
C LEU A 62 0.77 -4.22 -1.21
N PRO A 63 1.70 -4.13 -2.18
CA PRO A 63 3.12 -3.95 -1.90
C PRO A 63 3.40 -2.60 -1.21
N GLY A 64 3.63 -2.64 0.10
CA GLY A 64 3.93 -1.45 0.91
C GLY A 64 5.25 -0.75 0.52
N SER A 65 6.19 -1.47 -0.10
CA SER A 65 7.45 -0.90 -0.59
C SER A 65 7.25 0.21 -1.62
N ALA A 66 6.25 0.07 -2.50
CA ALA A 66 5.90 1.10 -3.47
C ALA A 66 5.45 2.39 -2.75
N PHE A 67 4.61 2.27 -1.74
CA PHE A 67 4.16 3.41 -0.94
C PHE A 67 5.31 4.04 -0.15
N THR A 68 6.23 3.25 0.41
CA THR A 68 7.41 3.79 1.11
C THR A 68 8.34 4.56 0.17
N ILE A 69 8.55 4.08 -1.06
CA ILE A 69 9.33 4.79 -2.08
C ILE A 69 8.65 6.10 -2.45
N VAL A 70 7.33 6.06 -2.69
CA VAL A 70 6.53 7.27 -2.93
C VAL A 70 6.67 8.23 -1.75
N ALA A 71 6.56 7.77 -0.50
CA ALA A 71 6.73 8.62 0.67
C ALA A 71 8.08 9.37 0.66
N GLY A 72 9.16 8.66 0.38
CA GLY A 72 10.52 9.21 0.35
C GLY A 72 10.75 10.22 -0.77
N ILE A 73 10.16 9.98 -1.95
CA ILE A 73 10.25 10.91 -3.09
C ILE A 73 9.43 12.18 -2.81
N VAL A 74 8.24 11.99 -2.27
CA VAL A 74 7.21 13.02 -2.14
C VAL A 74 7.45 13.94 -0.95
N PHE A 75 7.67 13.36 0.22
CA PHE A 75 7.82 14.10 1.48
C PHE A 75 9.30 14.26 1.89
N GLY A 76 10.22 13.70 1.09
CA GLY A 76 11.65 13.63 1.38
C GLY A 76 12.02 12.41 2.22
N PRO A 77 13.31 12.05 2.27
CA PRO A 77 13.77 10.79 2.86
C PRO A 77 13.47 10.67 4.36
N ILE A 78 13.64 11.76 5.13
CA ILE A 78 13.42 11.73 6.58
C ILE A 78 11.92 11.77 6.91
N LYS A 79 11.20 12.82 6.46
CA LYS A 79 9.77 12.98 6.80
C LYS A 79 8.92 11.90 6.15
N GLY A 80 9.20 11.57 4.89
CA GLY A 80 8.56 10.46 4.18
C GLY A 80 8.84 9.11 4.82
N GLY A 81 10.08 8.87 5.27
CA GLY A 81 10.41 7.66 6.01
C GLY A 81 9.63 7.52 7.32
N VAL A 82 9.57 8.60 8.12
CA VAL A 82 8.77 8.62 9.37
C VAL A 82 7.29 8.41 9.08
N LEU A 83 6.75 9.09 8.06
CA LEU A 83 5.35 8.96 7.67
C LEU A 83 5.02 7.55 7.17
N ALA A 84 5.90 6.95 6.36
CA ALA A 84 5.75 5.59 5.88
C ALA A 84 5.78 4.58 7.04
N LEU A 85 6.71 4.73 7.99
CA LEU A 85 6.78 3.86 9.18
C LEU A 85 5.50 3.95 10.01
N PHE A 86 5.03 5.16 10.27
CA PHE A 86 3.79 5.40 11.01
C PHE A 86 2.58 4.78 10.28
N SER A 87 2.47 5.03 8.98
CA SER A 87 1.38 4.51 8.16
C SER A 87 1.40 2.99 8.05
N ALA A 88 2.58 2.39 7.89
CA ALA A 88 2.75 0.93 7.84
C ALA A 88 2.37 0.27 9.17
N THR A 89 2.72 0.89 10.29
CA THR A 89 2.36 0.40 11.63
C THR A 89 0.84 0.43 11.82
N LEU A 90 0.18 1.53 11.47
CA LEU A 90 -1.28 1.63 11.50
C LEU A 90 -1.95 0.64 10.55
N GLY A 91 -1.40 0.49 9.33
CA GLY A 91 -1.88 -0.45 8.33
C GLY A 91 -1.80 -1.90 8.81
N ALA A 92 -0.70 -2.28 9.46
CA ALA A 92 -0.52 -3.61 10.03
C ALA A 92 -1.52 -3.88 11.17
N VAL A 93 -1.74 -2.90 12.06
CA VAL A 93 -2.75 -3.01 13.13
C VAL A 93 -4.15 -3.14 12.54
N ALA A 94 -4.51 -2.33 11.54
CA ALA A 94 -5.80 -2.40 10.87
C ALA A 94 -6.00 -3.75 10.16
N ALA A 95 -5.00 -4.22 9.41
CA ALA A 95 -5.03 -5.51 8.73
C ALA A 95 -5.18 -6.67 9.74
N PHE A 96 -4.49 -6.60 10.88
CA PHE A 96 -4.61 -7.57 11.96
C PHE A 96 -6.02 -7.59 12.57
N ILE A 97 -6.62 -6.43 12.83
CA ILE A 97 -7.99 -6.32 13.36
C ILE A 97 -8.98 -6.89 12.34
N VAL A 98 -8.88 -6.51 11.07
CA VAL A 98 -9.73 -7.04 9.99
C VAL A 98 -9.61 -8.55 9.91
N ALA A 99 -8.39 -9.09 9.93
CA ALA A 99 -8.16 -10.54 9.96
C ALA A 99 -8.76 -11.19 11.22
N ARG A 100 -8.59 -10.59 12.39
CA ARG A 100 -9.03 -11.17 13.66
C ARG A 100 -10.55 -11.17 13.83
N PHE A 101 -11.27 -10.20 13.30
CA PHE A 101 -12.73 -10.14 13.47
C PHE A 101 -13.50 -10.69 12.26
N LEU A 102 -13.10 -10.37 11.02
CA LEU A 102 -13.83 -10.85 9.84
C LEU A 102 -13.47 -12.30 9.47
N LEU A 103 -12.20 -12.71 9.60
CA LEU A 103 -11.80 -14.06 9.21
C LEU A 103 -12.01 -15.09 10.33
N ARG A 104 -12.23 -14.69 11.58
CA ARG A 104 -12.48 -15.62 12.71
C ARG A 104 -13.68 -16.53 12.46
N ASN A 105 -14.80 -16.00 12.00
CA ASN A 105 -15.99 -16.82 11.70
C ASN A 105 -15.75 -17.76 10.51
N THR A 106 -14.98 -17.32 9.50
CA THR A 106 -14.63 -18.15 8.34
C THR A 106 -13.67 -19.29 8.70
N ILE A 107 -12.75 -19.05 9.63
CA ILE A 107 -11.79 -20.07 10.10
C ILE A 107 -12.50 -21.06 11.04
N MET A 108 -13.30 -20.58 11.99
CA MET A 108 -14.10 -21.45 12.88
C MET A 108 -15.07 -22.34 12.09
N LYS A 109 -15.73 -21.81 11.05
CA LYS A 109 -16.63 -22.61 10.21
C LYS A 109 -15.90 -23.66 9.35
N LYS A 110 -14.57 -23.56 9.19
CA LYS A 110 -13.79 -24.40 8.28
C LYS A 110 -12.86 -25.40 8.97
N PHE A 111 -12.56 -25.18 10.25
CA PHE A 111 -11.65 -26.01 11.06
C PHE A 111 -12.18 -26.24 12.49
N GLY A 112 -13.46 -25.96 12.73
CA GLY A 112 -14.12 -26.10 14.03
C GLY A 112 -14.70 -27.48 14.31
N ASP A 113 -14.39 -28.47 13.49
CA ASP A 113 -14.60 -29.91 13.73
C ASP A 113 -13.27 -30.64 13.56
#